data_AF-A0A8D5UDV9-F1
#
_entry.id   AF-A0A8D5UDV9-F1
#
_cell.length_a   1.000
_cell.length_b   1.000
_cell.length_c   1.000
_cell.angle_alpha   90.00
_cell.angle_beta   90.00
_cell.angle_gamma   90.00
#
_symmetry.space_group_name_H-M   'P 1'
#
loop_
_entity.id
_entity.type
_entity.pdbx_description
1 polymer ?
#
loop_
_entity_poly.entity_id
_entity_poly.type
_entity_poly.pdbx_seq_one_letter_code
_entity_poly.pdbx_strand_id
1 'polypeptide(L)' 'MNNRDNIEQHLSQAFSHIEQALDLSIEEYKRIKESQEALGRQWEDFLGRVYHTIKEKGKSNRINLLGWISFTRLRKWL' A
#
# COMPACT_ATOMS: atom_id res chain seq x y z
N MET A 1 -23.29 9.60 5.07
CA MET A 1 -22.13 9.39 4.19
C MET A 1 -22.48 8.37 3.13
N ASN A 2 -22.14 8.64 1.87
CA ASN A 2 -22.29 7.64 0.82
C ASN A 2 -21.07 6.71 0.83
N ASN A 3 -21.14 5.57 0.13
CA ASN A 3 -20.06 4.59 0.12
C ASN A 3 -18.73 5.14 -0.43
N ARG A 4 -18.77 6.14 -1.31
CA ARG A 4 -17.58 6.75 -1.90
C ARG A 4 -16.81 7.55 -0.85
N ASP A 5 -17.52 8.36 -0.06
CA ASP A 5 -16.92 9.15 1.02
C ASP A 5 -16.25 8.23 2.07
N ASN A 6 -16.90 7.10 2.39
CA ASN A 6 -16.35 6.09 3.29
C ASN A 6 -15.09 5.42 2.72
N ILE A 7 -15.09 5.08 1.41
CA ILE A 7 -13.92 4.51 0.74
C ILE A 7 -12.75 5.51 0.77
N GLU A 8 -13.00 6.78 0.47
CA GLU A 8 -11.99 7.83 0.50
C GLU A 8 -11.39 8.01 1.90
N GLN A 9 -12.22 8.03 2.94
CA GLN A 9 -11.76 8.11 4.32
C GLN A 9 -10.87 6.91 4.68
N HIS A 10 -11.27 5.68 4.34
CA HIS A 10 -10.47 4.49 4.62
C HIS A 10 -9.13 4.48 3.87
N LEU A 11 -9.12 4.93 2.61
CA LEU A 11 -7.89 5.06 1.83
C LEU A 11 -6.95 6.10 2.44
N SER A 12 -7.48 7.24 2.90
CA SER A 12 -6.70 8.29 3.57
C SER A 12 -6.12 7.79 4.90
N GLN A 13 -6.91 7.09 5.72
CA GLN A 13 -6.41 6.50 6.97
C GLN A 13 -5.33 5.44 6.74
N ALA A 14 -5.53 4.56 5.75
CA ALA A 14 -4.52 3.57 5.38
C ALA A 14 -3.21 4.23 4.92
N PHE A 15 -3.31 5.32 4.15
CA PHE A 15 -2.14 6.08 3.72
C PHE A 15 -1.39 6.73 4.90
N SER A 16 -2.11 7.31 5.86
CA SER A 16 -1.49 7.88 7.06
C SER A 16 -0.71 6.84 7.87
N HIS A 17 -1.20 5.60 7.97
CA HIS A 17 -0.47 4.51 8.60
C HIS A 17 0.78 4.09 7.80
N ILE A 18 0.74 4.16 6.47
CA ILE A 18 1.90 3.91 5.62
C ILE A 18 2.97 4.99 5.85
N GLU A 19 2.59 6.27 5.93
CA GLU A 19 3.52 7.37 6.22
C GLU A 19 4.23 7.15 7.56
N GLN A 20 3.48 6.84 8.62
CA GLN A 20 4.05 6.54 9.94
C GLN A 20 5.01 5.35 9.91
N ALA A 21 4.66 4.27 9.20
CA ALA A 21 5.52 3.10 9.07
C ALA A 21 6.82 3.42 8.29
N LEU A 22 6.75 4.29 7.29
CA LEU A 22 7.92 4.75 6.54
C LEU A 22 8.85 5.58 7.44
N ASP A 23 8.31 6.53 8.20
CA ASP A 23 9.10 7.35 9.12
C ASP A 23 9.85 6.47 10.13
N LEU A 24 9.16 5.52 10.76
CA LEU A 24 9.76 4.54 11.67
C LEU A 24 10.83 3.68 10.98
N SER A 25 10.58 3.23 9.75
CA SER A 25 11.56 2.46 8.97
C SER A 25 12.84 3.27 8.71
N ILE A 26 12.71 4.57 8.41
CA ILE A 26 13.83 5.46 8.16
C ILE A 26 14.62 5.72 9.44
N GLU A 27 13.93 5.92 10.57
CA GLU A 27 14.57 6.07 11.88
C GLU A 27 15.34 4.81 12.29
N GLU A 28 14.75 3.63 12.07
CA GLU A 28 15.40 2.34 12.31
C GLU A 28 16.67 2.18 11.47
N TYR A 29 16.57 2.43 10.16
CA TYR A 29 17.70 2.34 9.24
C TYR A 29 18.83 3.30 9.60
N LYS A 30 18.50 4.54 9.99
CA LYS A 30 19.49 5.53 10.46
C LYS A 30 20.19 5.07 11.73
N ARG A 31 19.49 4.38 12.62
CA ARG A 31 20.04 3.86 13.88
C ARG A 31 20.88 2.60 13.69
N ILE A 32 20.42 1.68 12.84
CA ILE A 32 21.04 0.38 12.60
C ILE A 32 21.10 0.16 11.08
N LYS A 33 22.24 0.48 10.44
CA LYS A 33 22.38 0.36 8.97
C LYS A 33 22.14 -1.07 8.45
N GLU A 34 22.45 -2.08 9.26
CA GLU A 34 22.25 -3.50 8.94
C GLU A 34 20.77 -3.91 8.91
N SER A 35 19.85 -3.07 9.40
CA SER A 35 18.41 -3.34 9.38
C SER A 35 17.78 -3.24 7.99
N GLN A 36 18.48 -2.69 6.98
CA GLN A 36 17.93 -2.43 5.65
C GLN A 36 17.30 -3.67 5.00
N GLU A 37 17.97 -4.83 5.07
CA GLU A 37 17.48 -6.06 4.44
C GLU A 37 16.23 -6.60 5.16
N ALA A 38 16.19 -6.49 6.48
CA ALA A 38 15.04 -6.89 7.29
C ALA A 38 13.84 -5.97 7.04
N LEU A 39 14.04 -4.65 7.01
CA LEU A 39 13.01 -3.67 6.66
C LEU A 39 12.51 -3.88 5.23
N GLY A 40 13.40 -4.13 4.28
CA GLY A 40 13.06 -4.46 2.89
C GLY A 40 12.11 -5.65 2.80
N ARG A 41 12.44 -6.76 3.47
CA ARG A 41 11.57 -7.94 3.53
C ARG A 41 10.19 -7.64 4.13
N GLN A 42 10.11 -6.82 5.18
CA GLN A 42 8.81 -6.44 5.76
C GLN A 42 7.94 -5.65 4.77
N TRP A 43 8.56 -4.73 4.02
CA TRP A 43 7.86 -3.97 2.99
C TRP A 43 7.44 -4.85 1.80
N GLU A 44 8.29 -5.79 1.37
CA GLU A 44 7.96 -6.77 0.33
C GLU A 44 6.74 -7.62 0.73
N ASP A 45 6.74 -8.16 1.95
CA ASP A 45 5.63 -8.94 2.50
C ASP A 45 4.33 -8.14 2.56
N PHE A 46 4.41 -6.88 3.04
CA PHE A 46 3.26 -5.99 3.11
C PHE A 46 2.68 -5.70 1.72
N LEU A 47 3.50 -5.26 0.77
CA LEU A 47 3.07 -4.93 -0.59
C LEU A 47 2.52 -6.17 -1.31
N GLY A 48 3.14 -7.33 -1.11
CA GLY A 48 2.66 -8.61 -1.62
C GLY A 48 1.27 -8.96 -1.09
N ARG A 49 1.03 -8.79 0.22
CA ARG A 49 -0.29 -9.02 0.84
C ARG A 49 -1.36 -8.05 0.33
N VAL A 50 -1.02 -6.76 0.18
CA VAL A 50 -1.94 -5.75 -0.36
C VAL A 50 -2.34 -6.13 -1.79
N TYR A 51 -1.36 -6.39 -2.66
CA TYR A 51 -1.61 -6.77 -4.04
C TYR A 51 -2.46 -8.06 -4.15
N HIS A 52 -2.09 -9.09 -3.37
CA HIS A 52 -2.82 -10.35 -3.32
C HIS A 52 -4.28 -10.15 -2.88
N THR A 53 -4.51 -9.35 -1.85
CA THR A 53 -5.85 -9.06 -1.32
C THR A 53 -6.74 -8.37 -2.37
N ILE A 54 -6.20 -7.37 -3.09
CA ILE A 54 -6.92 -6.69 -4.17
C ILE A 54 -7.29 -7.70 -5.26
N LYS A 55 -6.35 -8.55 -5.66
CA LYS A 55 -6.57 -9.57 -6.70
C LYS A 55 -7.64 -10.58 -6.29
N GLU A 56 -7.58 -11.13 -5.08
CA GLU A 56 -8.53 -12.13 -4.60
C GLU A 56 -9.94 -11.54 -4.39
N LYS A 57 -10.05 -10.30 -3.90
CA LYS A 57 -11.34 -9.60 -3.84
C LYS A 57 -11.92 -9.33 -5.23
N GLY A 58 -11.09 -8.94 -6.20
CA GLY A 58 -11.53 -8.82 -7.59
C GLY A 58 -12.02 -10.14 -8.17
N LYS A 59 -11.22 -11.21 -8.04
CA LYS A 59 -11.52 -12.55 -8.53
C LYS A 59 -12.83 -13.11 -7.94
N SER A 60 -13.00 -13.05 -6.62
CA SER A 60 -14.20 -13.54 -5.93
C SER A 60 -15.48 -12.82 -6.34
N ASN A 61 -15.37 -11.56 -6.79
CA ASN A 61 -16.51 -10.77 -7.27
C ASN A 61 -16.61 -10.71 -8.80
N ARG A 62 -15.74 -11.40 -9.54
CA ARG A 62 -15.62 -11.32 -11.02
C ARG A 62 -15.42 -9.90 -11.53
N ILE A 63 -14.69 -9.07 -10.78
CA ILE A 63 -14.36 -7.67 -11.10
C ILE A 63 -12.85 -7.52 -11.24
N ASN A 64 -12.38 -6.85 -12.30
CA ASN A 64 -10.97 -6.48 -12.44
C ASN A 64 -10.67 -5.17 -11.69
N LEU A 65 -10.46 -5.24 -10.37
CA LEU A 65 -10.16 -4.07 -9.54
C LEU A 65 -8.86 -3.36 -9.96
N LEU A 66 -7.83 -4.11 -10.35
CA LEU A 66 -6.58 -3.53 -10.85
C LEU A 66 -6.78 -2.80 -12.19
N GLY A 67 -7.75 -3.25 -13.00
CA GLY A 67 -8.13 -2.59 -14.25
C GLY A 67 -8.80 -1.22 -14.06
N TRP A 68 -9.24 -0.88 -12.84
CA TRP A 68 -9.79 0.45 -12.53
C TRP A 68 -8.68 1.50 -12.34
N ILE A 69 -7.46 1.04 -12.08
CA ILE A 69 -6.29 1.89 -11.86
C ILE A 69 -5.62 2.14 -13.21
N SER A 70 -5.56 3.40 -13.63
CA SER A 70 -4.79 3.77 -14.81
C SER A 70 -3.33 3.97 -14.43
N PHE A 71 -2.50 2.98 -14.78
CA PHE A 71 -1.05 3.08 -14.61
C PHE A 71 -0.43 4.21 -15.43
N THR A 72 -1.04 4.62 -16.54
CA THR A 72 -0.65 5.82 -17.29
C THR A 72 -0.81 7.10 -16.46
N ARG A 73 -1.88 7.20 -15.64
CA ARG A 73 -2.06 8.33 -14.71
C ARG A 73 -1.12 8.25 -13.51
N LEU A 74 -0.75 7.04 -13.07
CA LEU A 74 0.22 6.84 -11.98
C LEU A 74 1.63 7.30 -12.35
N ARG A 75 2.00 7.32 -13.64
CA ARG A 75 3.29 7.84 -14.11
C ARG A 75 3.57 9.30 -13.69
N LYS A 76 2.56 10.08 -13.29
CA LYS A 76 2.79 11.42 -12.72
C LYS A 76 3.56 11.38 -11.40
N TRP A 77 3.53 10.25 -10.69
CA TRP A 77 4.11 10.07 -9.35
C TRP A 77 5.36 9.17 -9.35
N LEU A 78 5.79 8.68 -10.53
CA LEU A 78 7.01 7.88 -10.76
C LEU A 78 7.98 8.68 -11.64
#